data_AF-A0A8T5F8Q6-F1
#
_entry.id   AF-A0A8T5F8Q6-F1
#
_cell.length_a   1.000
_cell.length_b   1.000
_cell.length_c   1.000
_cell.angle_alpha   90.00
_cell.angle_beta   90.00
_cell.angle_gamma   90.00
#
_symmetry.space_group_name_H-M   'P 1'
#
loop_
_entity.id
_entity.type
_entity.pdbx_description
1 polymer ?
#
loop_
_entity_poly.entity_id
_entity_poly.type
_entity_poly.pdbx_seq_one_letter_code
_entity_poly.pdbx_strand_id
1 'polypeptide(L)' 'MIQSQTTITTSNISKVAIAVLALVFGFGLFIVGFDQGHIFSIVMGEQAFDEMLIHELTHDMRHAAGFPCH' A
#
# COMPACT_ATOMS: atom_id res chain seq x y z
N MET A 1 48.95 12.93 24.54
CA MET A 1 48.19 11.85 23.89
C MET A 1 47.05 12.51 23.12
N ILE A 2 46.95 12.31 21.81
CA ILE A 2 45.89 12.88 20.96
C ILE A 2 44.78 11.84 20.88
N GLN A 3 43.60 12.17 21.41
CA GLN A 3 42.40 11.35 21.28
C GLN A 3 41.75 11.64 19.94
N SER A 4 41.61 10.61 19.10
CA SER A 4 40.84 10.66 17.87
C SER A 4 39.46 10.10 18.15
N GLN A 5 38.43 10.93 18.01
CA GLN A 5 37.04 10.52 18.18
C GLN A 5 36.40 10.39 16.80
N THR A 6 35.88 9.20 16.50
CA THR A 6 35.17 8.90 15.26
C THR A 6 33.70 8.65 15.58
N THR A 7 32.81 9.52 15.07
CA THR A 7 31.36 9.35 15.21
C THR A 7 30.88 8.28 14.24
N ILE A 8 30.32 7.18 14.75
CA ILE A 8 29.71 6.13 13.92
C ILE A 8 28.25 6.49 13.65
N THR A 9 27.95 6.95 12.43
CA THR A 9 26.59 7.18 11.97
C THR A 9 26.00 5.87 11.44
N THR A 10 25.09 5.26 12.19
CA THR A 10 24.36 4.06 11.76
C THR A 10 22.97 4.43 11.24
N SER A 11 22.81 4.66 9.93
CA SER A 11 21.48 4.73 9.31
C SER A 11 21.06 3.33 8.86
N ASN A 12 20.50 2.56 9.79
CA ASN A 12 20.15 1.15 9.55
C ASN A 12 18.70 1.01 9.03
N ILE A 13 18.40 1.63 7.88
CA ILE A 13 17.11 1.39 7.22
C ILE A 13 17.14 -0.02 6.62
N SER A 14 16.28 -0.89 7.13
CA SER A 14 16.21 -2.28 6.67
C SER A 14 15.77 -2.35 5.20
N LYS A 15 16.68 -2.79 4.33
CA LYS A 15 16.39 -3.04 2.90
C LYS A 15 15.29 -4.08 2.72
N VAL A 16 15.21 -5.06 3.62
CA VAL A 16 14.16 -6.09 3.61
C VAL A 16 12.80 -5.45 3.91
N ALA A 17 12.74 -4.54 4.88
CA ALA A 17 11.49 -3.84 5.20
C ALA A 17 10.99 -3.02 4.01
N ILE A 18 11.89 -2.31 3.31
CA ILE A 18 11.53 -1.57 2.08
C ILE A 18 10.96 -2.53 1.02
N ALA A 19 11.62 -3.67 0.78
CA ALA A 19 11.17 -4.64 -0.22
C ALA A 19 9.78 -5.21 0.11
N VAL A 20 9.52 -5.53 1.38
CA VAL A 20 8.21 -6.02 1.84
C VAL A 20 7.15 -4.94 1.67
N LEU A 21 7.43 -3.70 2.08
CA LEU A 21 6.48 -2.58 1.92
C LEU A 21 6.16 -2.31 0.44
N ALA A 22 7.15 -2.40 -0.45
CA ALA A 22 6.95 -2.25 -1.88
C ALA A 22 6.04 -3.34 -2.46
N LEU A 23 6.19 -4.60 -2.02
CA LEU A 23 5.32 -5.70 -2.42
C LEU A 23 3.89 -5.51 -1.92
N VAL A 24 3.71 -5.14 -0.64
CA VAL A 24 2.39 -4.87 -0.06
C VAL A 24 1.70 -3.73 -0.82
N PHE A 25 2.42 -2.65 -1.11
CA PHE A 25 1.90 -1.53 -1.86
C PHE A 25 1.51 -1.93 -3.29
N GLY A 26 2.40 -2.63 -4.02
CA GLY A 26 2.14 -3.09 -5.38
C GLY A 26 0.95 -4.06 -5.45
N PHE A 27 0.85 -4.98 -4.50
CA PHE A 27 -0.29 -5.90 -4.42
C PHE A 27 -1.59 -5.16 -4.07
N GLY A 28 -1.55 -4.16 -3.18
CA GLY A 28 -2.70 -3.31 -2.89
C GLY A 28 -3.19 -2.56 -4.13
N LEU A 29 -2.29 -1.99 -4.93
CA LEU A 29 -2.64 -1.34 -6.20
C LEU A 29 -3.26 -2.31 -7.21
N PHE A 30 -2.75 -3.55 -7.28
CA PHE A 30 -3.34 -4.60 -8.11
C PHE A 30 -4.78 -4.89 -7.70
N ILE A 31 -5.05 -5.04 -6.39
CA ILE A 31 -6.41 -5.29 -5.90
C ILE A 31 -7.35 -4.14 -6.27
N VAL A 32 -6.94 -2.90 -6.03
CA VAL A 32 -7.80 -1.73 -6.27
C VAL A 32 -8.06 -1.49 -7.76
N GLY A 33 -7.05 -1.71 -8.61
CA GLY A 33 -7.10 -1.32 -10.03
C GLY A 33 -7.40 -2.44 -11.01
N PHE A 34 -7.15 -3.71 -10.65
CA PHE A 34 -7.21 -4.84 -11.59
C PHE A 34 -8.05 -6.02 -11.11
N ASP A 35 -8.19 -6.25 -9.80
CA ASP A 35 -8.90 -7.44 -9.28
C ASP A 35 -10.40 -7.44 -9.59
N GLN A 36 -11.04 -6.28 -9.79
CA GLN A 36 -12.47 -6.17 -10.16
C GLN A 36 -13.42 -7.00 -9.25
N GLY A 37 -13.07 -7.16 -7.97
CA GLY A 37 -13.87 -7.91 -7.01
C GLY A 37 -13.63 -9.42 -6.98
N HIS A 38 -12.72 -9.99 -7.77
CA HIS A 38 -12.47 -11.43 -7.80
C HIS A 38 -12.01 -11.98 -6.44
N ILE A 39 -11.06 -11.34 -5.77
CA ILE A 39 -10.60 -11.79 -4.45
C ILE A 39 -11.72 -11.64 -3.41
N PHE A 40 -12.47 -10.53 -3.46
CA PHE A 40 -13.52 -10.26 -2.48
C PHE A 40 -14.81 -11.06 -2.71
N SER A 41 -14.99 -11.61 -3.92
CA SER A 41 -16.11 -12.50 -4.27
C SER A 41 -16.15 -13.78 -3.44
N ILE A 42 -15.02 -14.21 -2.87
CA ILE A 42 -14.94 -15.35 -1.94
C ILE A 42 -15.82 -15.10 -0.70
N VAL A 43 -16.01 -13.83 -0.32
CA VAL A 43 -16.77 -13.42 0.86
C VAL A 43 -18.15 -12.87 0.48
N MET A 44 -18.24 -11.97 -0.51
CA MET A 44 -19.50 -11.30 -0.88
C MET A 44 -20.23 -11.93 -2.07
N GLY A 45 -19.69 -12.98 -2.68
CA GLY A 45 -20.28 -13.61 -3.87
C GLY A 45 -20.32 -12.66 -5.07
N GLU A 46 -21.39 -12.74 -5.84
CA GLU A 46 -21.56 -11.99 -7.09
C GLU A 46 -21.61 -10.46 -6.88
N GLN A 47 -22.06 -10.01 -5.70
CA GLN A 47 -22.12 -8.58 -5.35
C GLN A 47 -20.74 -7.91 -5.37
N ALA A 48 -19.66 -8.66 -5.16
CA ALA A 48 -18.30 -8.12 -5.18
C ALA A 48 -17.91 -7.50 -6.54
N PHE A 49 -18.48 -7.98 -7.64
CA PHE A 49 -18.20 -7.50 -8.99
C PHE A 49 -18.94 -6.21 -9.32
N ASP A 50 -20.16 -6.05 -8.79
CA ASP A 50 -20.99 -4.86 -9.04
C ASP A 50 -20.62 -3.72 -8.10
N GLU A 51 -20.49 -4.00 -6.80
CA GLU A 51 -20.26 -2.96 -5.80
C GLU A 51 -18.80 -2.49 -5.79
N MET A 52 -17.86 -3.32 -6.26
CA MET A 52 -16.43 -3.07 -6.27
C MET A 52 -15.95 -2.37 -4.98
N LEU A 53 -16.40 -2.85 -3.83
CA LEU A 53 -16.33 -2.12 -2.56
C LEU A 53 -14.92 -1.63 -2.21
N ILE A 54 -13.88 -2.42 -2.50
CA ILE A 54 -12.49 -2.03 -2.24
C ILE A 54 -12.03 -0.89 -3.17
N HIS A 55 -12.51 -0.85 -4.42
CA HIS A 55 -12.26 0.24 -5.36
C HIS A 55 -12.91 1.53 -4.87
N GLU A 56 -14.20 1.50 -4.58
CA GLU A 56 -14.95 2.69 -4.14
C GLU A 56 -14.49 3.19 -2.77
N LEU A 57 -14.18 2.30 -1.83
CA LEU A 57 -13.60 2.69 -0.54
C LEU A 57 -12.25 3.40 -0.73
N THR A 58 -11.40 2.89 -1.64
CA THR A 58 -10.11 3.53 -1.93
C THR A 58 -10.29 4.86 -2.64
N HIS A 59 -11.30 4.96 -3.50
CA HIS A 59 -11.71 6.19 -4.16
C HIS A 59 -12.15 7.25 -3.13
N ASP A 60 -12.98 6.87 -2.17
CA ASP A 60 -13.43 7.74 -1.08
C ASP A 60 -12.30 8.17 -0.15
N MET A 61 -11.39 7.26 0.22
CA MET A 61 -10.20 7.62 1.00
C MET A 61 -9.32 8.62 0.27
N ARG A 62 -9.20 8.51 -1.06
CA ARG A 62 -8.45 9.46 -1.87
C ARG A 62 -9.11 10.85 -1.85
N HIS A 63 -10.44 10.91 -1.91
CA HIS A 63 -11.19 12.16 -1.71
C HIS A 63 -10.99 12.75 -0.31
N ALA A 64 -11.06 11.92 0.74
CA ALA A 64 -10.84 12.36 2.12
C ALA A 64 -9.42 12.91 2.33
N ALA A 65 -8.44 12.39 1.57
CA ALA A 65 -7.07 12.90 1.54
C ALA A 65 -6.90 14.17 0.67
N GLY A 66 -7.96 14.68 0.06
CA GLY A 66 -7.96 15.92 -0.73
C GLY A 66 -7.40 15.77 -2.14
N PHE A 67 -7.21 14.55 -2.63
CA PHE A 67 -6.77 14.31 -4.00
C PHE A 67 -7.99 14.38 -4.96
N PRO A 68 -7.85 15.07 -6.10
CA PRO A 68 -8.93 15.16 -7.09
C PRO A 68 -9.18 13.81 -7.77
N CYS A 69 -10.43 13.58 -8.17
CA CYS A 69 -10.84 12.54 -9.12
C CYS A 69 -11.57 13.13 -10.33
N HIS A 70 -11.94 12.26 -11.26
CA HIS A 70 -12.71 12.56 -12.48
C HIS A 70 -14.21 12.43 -12.21
#